data_AF-A0AAD8C2N9-F1
#
_entry.id   AF-A0AAD8C2N9-F1
#
_cell.length_a   1.000
_cell.length_b   1.000
_cell.length_c   1.000
_cell.angle_alpha   90.00
_cell.angle_beta   90.00
_cell.angle_gamma   90.00
#
_symmetry.space_group_name_H-M   'P 1'
#
loop_
_entity.id
_entity.type
_entity.pdbx_description
1 polymer ?
#
loop_
_entity_poly.entity_id
_entity_poly.type
_entity_poly.pdbx_seq_one_letter_code
_entity_poly.pdbx_strand_id
1 'polypeptide(L)'
;MVLYSHEIGKGFTSLQTFSSVLGISGISQRAFKDHDNKITDCEVESGEDMLYRTANAIRQAYAETDDDIREAIERGENPLIDISVSYDGTWQKRGFTSLYGVGVCINLLTGLVVDFDIRSKYCHACHIQKAESMNATDLAVWKEQHDCCTNHHKSSKSMEQDSAVILWNRSVAKYNFRYVEMLSDGDSSAFKAVLESKPYADKAVTKLDCINHAHKCMGTALRKLAKESHLGGRGIGRLTEKKCDSLQNFYRGAIIDNIPDVSKMRNAVWAGLYHSMSTDTEHHHRQCPLGENSWCWYQQAVSLGQDPDSAGAH
;
A
#
# COMPACT_ATOMS: atom_id res chain seq x y z
N MET A 1 6.82 -2.08 -35.72
CA MET A 1 5.72 -3.08 -35.70
C MET A 1 5.67 -3.86 -34.39
N VAL A 2 6.76 -4.52 -33.95
CA VAL A 2 6.77 -5.25 -32.66
C VAL A 2 6.52 -4.31 -31.48
N LEU A 3 7.25 -3.19 -31.37
CA LEU A 3 7.01 -2.17 -30.35
C LEU A 3 5.55 -1.69 -30.32
N TYR A 4 4.99 -1.31 -31.46
CA TYR A 4 3.58 -0.94 -31.55
C TYR A 4 2.65 -2.05 -31.04
N SER A 5 2.90 -3.31 -31.41
CA SER A 5 2.13 -4.46 -30.95
C SER A 5 2.20 -4.61 -29.43
N HIS A 6 3.39 -4.41 -28.85
CA HIS A 6 3.63 -4.42 -27.41
C HIS A 6 2.80 -3.34 -26.69
N GLU A 7 2.85 -2.09 -27.17
CA GLU A 7 2.11 -0.94 -26.62
C GLU A 7 0.59 -1.16 -26.57
N ILE A 8 0.02 -1.86 -27.56
CA ILE A 8 -1.42 -2.16 -27.61
C ILE A 8 -1.79 -3.51 -26.96
N GLY A 9 -0.83 -4.17 -26.29
CA GLY A 9 -1.04 -5.46 -25.61
C GLY A 9 -1.38 -6.60 -26.57
N LYS A 10 -0.81 -6.60 -27.77
CA LYS A 10 -1.04 -7.60 -28.81
C LYS A 10 0.23 -8.42 -29.07
N GLY A 11 0.08 -9.73 -29.09
CA GLY A 11 1.19 -10.66 -29.39
C GLY A 11 1.37 -10.94 -30.87
N PHE A 12 2.33 -11.83 -31.17
CA PHE A 12 2.71 -12.24 -32.53
C PHE A 12 1.51 -12.57 -33.45
N THR A 13 0.55 -13.37 -32.99
CA THR A 13 -0.60 -13.79 -33.80
C THR A 13 -1.45 -12.60 -34.27
N SER A 14 -1.66 -11.62 -33.40
CA SER A 14 -2.39 -10.40 -33.75
C SER A 14 -1.62 -9.55 -34.76
N LEU A 15 -0.29 -9.49 -34.65
CA LEU A 15 0.55 -8.78 -35.61
C LEU A 15 0.56 -9.48 -36.99
N GLN A 16 0.49 -10.82 -37.03
CA GLN A 16 0.30 -11.57 -38.28
C GLN A 16 -1.04 -11.25 -38.93
N THR A 17 -2.14 -11.29 -38.16
CA THR A 17 -3.46 -10.92 -38.67
C THR A 17 -3.47 -9.49 -39.21
N PHE A 18 -2.88 -8.54 -38.46
CA PHE A 18 -2.76 -7.14 -38.89
C PHE A 18 -1.99 -7.01 -40.21
N SER A 19 -0.85 -7.70 -40.33
CA SER A 19 -0.03 -7.69 -41.55
C SER A 19 -0.82 -8.24 -42.74
N SER A 20 -1.55 -9.35 -42.53
CA SER A 20 -2.42 -9.96 -43.54
C SER A 20 -3.56 -9.03 -43.99
N VAL A 21 -4.19 -8.29 -43.07
CA VAL A 21 -5.26 -7.34 -43.40
C VAL A 21 -4.74 -6.19 -44.25
N LEU A 22 -3.52 -5.72 -43.98
CA LEU A 22 -2.88 -4.65 -44.75
C LEU A 22 -2.21 -5.12 -46.05
N GLY A 23 -2.20 -6.43 -46.33
CA GLY A 23 -1.54 -6.98 -47.51
C GLY A 23 0.00 -6.87 -47.46
N ILE A 24 0.59 -6.73 -46.28
CA ILE A 24 2.04 -6.67 -46.08
C ILE A 24 2.57 -8.00 -45.56
N SER A 25 3.84 -8.31 -45.86
CA SER A 25 4.49 -9.51 -45.33
C SER A 25 4.64 -9.43 -43.81
N GLY A 26 4.17 -10.46 -43.11
CA GLY A 26 4.33 -10.59 -41.68
C GLY A 26 5.78 -10.84 -41.27
N ILE A 27 6.14 -10.44 -40.04
CA ILE A 27 7.44 -10.74 -39.44
C ILE A 27 7.55 -12.23 -39.09
N SER A 28 8.74 -12.83 -39.12
CA SER A 28 8.89 -14.22 -38.64
C SER A 28 8.72 -14.31 -37.11
N GLN A 29 8.29 -15.46 -36.60
CA GLN A 29 8.15 -15.66 -35.15
C GLN A 29 9.48 -15.48 -34.41
N ARG A 30 10.59 -15.90 -35.02
CA ARG A 30 11.94 -15.70 -34.47
C ARG A 30 12.28 -14.22 -34.36
N ALA A 31 12.13 -13.46 -35.45
CA ALA A 31 12.41 -12.03 -35.43
C ALA A 31 11.47 -11.26 -34.48
N PHE A 32 10.20 -11.68 -34.35
CA PHE A 32 9.30 -11.13 -33.33
C PHE A 32 9.87 -11.31 -31.93
N LYS A 33 10.22 -12.54 -31.54
CA LYS A 33 10.79 -12.85 -30.21
C LYS A 33 12.09 -12.08 -29.95
N ASP A 34 12.99 -12.03 -30.94
CA ASP A 34 14.26 -11.31 -30.80
C ASP A 34 14.04 -9.80 -30.56
N HIS A 35 13.02 -9.21 -31.18
CA HIS A 35 12.66 -7.81 -30.94
C HIS A 35 11.89 -7.60 -29.64
N ASP A 36 10.98 -8.51 -29.28
CA ASP A 36 10.21 -8.48 -28.05
C ASP A 36 11.14 -8.52 -26.83
N ASN A 37 12.09 -9.47 -26.83
CA ASN A 37 13.12 -9.56 -25.79
C ASN A 37 13.95 -8.27 -25.68
N LYS A 38 14.39 -7.70 -26.81
CA LYS A 38 15.14 -6.44 -26.80
C LYS A 38 14.33 -5.26 -26.24
N ILE A 39 13.03 -5.22 -26.51
CA ILE A 39 12.14 -4.19 -25.96
C ILE A 39 12.03 -4.40 -24.45
N THR A 40 11.77 -5.63 -24.00
CA THR A 40 11.71 -5.96 -22.57
C THR A 40 13.01 -5.62 -21.84
N ASP A 41 14.17 -5.96 -22.41
CA ASP A 41 15.47 -5.64 -21.82
C ASP A 41 15.64 -4.12 -21.65
N CYS A 42 15.34 -3.33 -22.70
CA CYS A 42 15.37 -1.87 -22.64
C CYS A 42 14.38 -1.29 -21.62
N GLU A 43 13.18 -1.86 -21.49
CA GLU A 43 12.17 -1.43 -20.51
C GLU A 43 12.64 -1.70 -19.07
N VAL A 44 13.24 -2.87 -18.84
CA VAL A 44 13.83 -3.23 -17.54
C VAL A 44 14.96 -2.27 -17.19
N GLU A 45 15.91 -2.04 -18.10
CA GLU A 45 17.02 -1.10 -17.90
C GLU A 45 16.52 0.32 -17.62
N SER A 46 15.53 0.79 -18.38
CA SER A 46 14.93 2.12 -18.16
C SER A 46 14.21 2.20 -16.81
N GLY A 47 13.57 1.12 -16.36
CA GLY A 47 12.94 1.04 -15.05
C GLY A 47 13.97 1.08 -13.93
N GLU A 48 15.10 0.38 -14.07
CA GLU A 48 16.19 0.38 -13.10
C GLU A 48 16.87 1.76 -12.99
N ASP A 49 17.11 2.44 -14.11
CA ASP A 49 17.63 3.82 -14.12
C ASP A 49 16.65 4.78 -13.42
N MET A 50 15.34 4.63 -13.65
CA MET A 50 14.32 5.44 -12.96
C MET A 50 14.33 5.21 -11.44
N LEU A 51 14.44 3.96 -10.99
CA LEU A 51 14.52 3.63 -9.56
C LEU A 51 15.82 4.17 -8.94
N TYR A 52 16.94 4.13 -9.66
CA TYR A 52 18.20 4.72 -9.18
C TYR A 52 18.11 6.23 -9.03
N ARG A 53 17.51 6.93 -10.00
CA ARG A 53 17.23 8.37 -9.90
C ARG A 53 16.31 8.69 -8.72
N THR A 54 15.29 7.86 -8.52
CA THR A 54 14.36 8.01 -7.40
C THR A 54 15.05 7.81 -6.06
N ALA A 55 15.89 6.78 -5.93
CA ALA A 55 16.69 6.54 -4.74
C ALA A 55 17.61 7.74 -4.44
N ASN A 56 18.24 8.33 -5.46
CA ASN A 56 19.06 9.53 -5.28
C ASN A 56 18.22 10.74 -4.85
N ALA A 57 17.04 10.96 -5.42
CA ALA A 57 16.13 12.02 -4.99
C ALA A 57 15.71 11.84 -3.52
N ILE A 58 15.46 10.60 -3.09
CA ILE A 58 15.19 10.27 -1.69
C ILE A 58 16.40 10.62 -0.81
N ARG A 59 17.63 10.24 -1.20
CA ARG A 59 18.82 10.61 -0.42
C ARG A 59 18.93 12.12 -0.22
N GLN A 60 18.70 12.90 -1.27
CA GLN A 60 18.76 14.36 -1.18
C GLN A 60 17.69 14.90 -0.22
N ALA A 61 16.46 14.38 -0.27
CA ALA A 61 15.42 14.77 0.67
C ALA A 61 15.78 14.45 2.14
N TYR A 62 16.46 13.33 2.40
CA TYR A 62 16.96 13.02 3.75
C TYR A 62 18.12 13.93 4.16
N ALA A 63 19.01 14.31 3.23
CA ALA A 63 20.09 15.26 3.47
C ALA A 63 19.60 16.68 3.82
N GLU A 64 18.39 17.06 3.40
CA GLU A 64 17.75 18.31 3.83
C GLU A 64 17.30 18.26 5.31
N THR A 65 17.16 17.06 5.87
CA THR A 65 16.65 16.85 7.25
C THR A 65 17.71 16.38 8.24
N ASP A 66 18.85 15.90 7.75
CA ASP A 66 19.91 15.26 8.55
C ASP A 66 21.30 15.72 8.04
N ASP A 67 22.00 16.49 8.88
CA ASP A 67 23.30 17.06 8.55
C ASP A 67 24.39 15.99 8.34
N ASP A 68 24.34 14.86 9.07
CA ASP A 68 25.33 13.78 8.92
C ASP A 68 25.22 13.12 7.54
N ILE A 69 23.99 12.95 7.05
CA ILE A 69 23.73 12.45 5.70
C ILE A 69 24.23 13.46 4.66
N ARG A 70 23.95 14.74 4.85
CA ARG A 70 24.41 15.81 3.94
C ARG A 70 25.93 15.82 3.82
N GLU A 71 26.64 15.83 4.95
CA GLU A 71 28.10 15.85 4.98
C GLU A 71 28.72 14.59 4.36
N ALA A 72 28.10 13.42 4.54
CA ALA A 72 28.56 12.20 3.87
C ALA A 72 28.42 12.30 2.35
N ILE A 73 27.29 12.80 1.84
CA ILE A 73 27.07 13.00 0.41
C ILE A 73 28.03 14.04 -0.18
N GLU A 74 28.29 15.15 0.53
CA GLU A 74 29.24 16.18 0.12
C GLU A 74 30.68 15.65 0.03
N ARG A 75 31.03 14.66 0.86
CA ARG A 75 32.30 13.91 0.77
C ARG A 75 32.35 12.89 -0.39
N GLY A 76 31.26 12.74 -1.15
CA GLY A 76 31.15 11.76 -2.23
C GLY A 76 30.90 10.33 -1.73
N GLU A 77 30.48 10.17 -0.48
CA GLU A 77 30.13 8.88 0.10
C GLU A 77 28.68 8.49 -0.26
N ASN A 78 28.39 7.19 -0.18
CA ASN A 78 27.03 6.68 -0.22
C ASN A 78 26.64 6.26 1.20
N PRO A 79 26.01 7.13 2.01
CA PRO A 79 25.67 6.80 3.39
C PRO A 79 24.57 5.74 3.45
N LEU A 80 24.61 4.91 4.49
CA LEU A 80 23.52 4.00 4.84
C LEU A 80 22.40 4.81 5.49
N ILE A 81 21.23 4.89 4.84
CA ILE A 81 20.12 5.73 5.33
C ILE A 81 18.97 4.85 5.80
N ASP A 82 18.47 5.16 6.99
CA ASP A 82 17.25 4.56 7.53
C ASP A 82 16.05 5.35 7.03
N ILE A 83 15.18 4.69 6.27
CA ILE A 83 14.00 5.31 5.67
C ILE A 83 12.72 4.64 6.12
N SER A 84 11.65 5.42 6.08
CA SER A 84 10.28 4.97 6.34
C SER A 84 9.57 4.76 5.00
N VAL A 85 8.90 3.62 4.85
CA VAL A 85 8.22 3.24 3.60
C VAL A 85 6.79 2.80 3.86
N SER A 86 5.88 3.12 2.95
CA SER A 86 4.62 2.38 2.83
C SER A 86 4.82 1.18 1.92
N TYR A 87 4.17 0.07 2.25
CA TYR A 87 4.18 -1.12 1.44
C TYR A 87 2.78 -1.70 1.26
N ASP A 88 2.46 -2.03 0.02
CA ASP A 88 1.24 -2.74 -0.33
C ASP A 88 1.45 -3.64 -1.55
N GLY A 89 0.62 -4.66 -1.66
CA GLY A 89 0.56 -5.59 -2.78
C GLY A 89 -0.68 -5.35 -3.65
N THR A 90 -0.53 -5.49 -4.96
CA THR A 90 -1.66 -5.52 -5.90
C THR A 90 -1.61 -6.75 -6.78
N TRP A 91 -2.76 -7.13 -7.33
CA TRP A 91 -2.93 -8.33 -8.15
C TRP A 91 -3.60 -7.98 -9.48
N GLN A 92 -3.22 -8.71 -10.53
CA GLN A 92 -3.83 -8.54 -11.86
C GLN A 92 -5.36 -8.72 -11.84
N LYS A 93 -5.87 -9.61 -10.99
CA LYS A 93 -7.31 -9.89 -10.86
C LYS A 93 -7.73 -9.73 -9.42
N ARG A 94 -8.97 -9.25 -9.23
CA ARG A 94 -9.60 -9.21 -7.90
C ARG A 94 -9.83 -10.64 -7.38
N GLY A 95 -9.48 -10.87 -6.11
CA GLY A 95 -9.65 -12.16 -5.43
C GLY A 95 -8.38 -13.01 -5.40
N PHE A 96 -8.44 -14.15 -4.71
CA PHE A 96 -7.27 -15.00 -4.40
C PHE A 96 -6.82 -15.93 -5.54
N THR A 97 -7.26 -15.68 -6.78
CA THR A 97 -6.99 -16.52 -7.97
C THR A 97 -6.05 -15.86 -8.97
N SER A 98 -5.49 -14.69 -8.64
CA SER A 98 -4.57 -13.99 -9.54
C SER A 98 -3.30 -14.81 -9.80
N LEU A 99 -2.80 -14.74 -11.02
CA LEU A 99 -1.56 -15.38 -11.44
C LEU A 99 -0.35 -14.47 -11.30
N TYR A 100 -0.58 -13.17 -11.17
CA TYR A 100 0.45 -12.15 -11.01
C TYR A 100 0.14 -11.27 -9.80
N GLY A 101 1.19 -10.86 -9.11
CA GLY A 101 1.15 -9.89 -8.02
C GLY A 101 2.35 -8.97 -8.10
N VAL A 102 2.19 -7.74 -7.62
CA VAL A 102 3.25 -6.74 -7.53
C VAL A 102 3.25 -6.19 -6.11
N GLY A 103 4.42 -6.21 -5.45
CA GLY A 103 4.64 -5.50 -4.19
C GLY A 103 5.42 -4.21 -4.46
N VAL A 104 5.02 -3.11 -3.83
CA VAL A 104 5.65 -1.79 -4.06
C VAL A 104 6.00 -1.13 -2.73
N CYS A 105 7.23 -0.62 -2.62
CA CYS A 105 7.68 0.23 -1.53
C CYS A 105 7.69 1.70 -1.99
N ILE A 106 7.02 2.57 -1.23
CA ILE A 106 6.99 4.01 -1.49
C ILE A 106 7.55 4.73 -0.27
N ASN A 107 8.51 5.64 -0.45
CA ASN A 107 9.10 6.37 0.64
C ASN A 107 8.10 7.39 1.23
N LEU A 108 7.97 7.44 2.56
CA LEU A 108 6.98 8.29 3.22
C LEU A 108 7.31 9.79 3.15
N LEU A 109 8.59 10.14 3.08
CA LEU A 109 9.03 11.54 3.03
C LEU A 109 8.75 12.17 1.65
N THR A 110 9.15 11.47 0.58
CA THR A 110 9.08 11.99 -0.79
C THR A 110 7.83 11.57 -1.55
N GLY A 111 7.15 10.51 -1.12
CA GLY A 111 6.06 9.89 -1.87
C GLY A 111 6.50 9.16 -3.14
N LEU A 112 7.81 8.96 -3.33
CA LEU A 112 8.36 8.31 -4.53
C LEU A 112 8.53 6.79 -4.34
N VAL A 113 8.41 6.04 -5.43
CA VAL A 113 8.60 4.58 -5.45
C VAL A 113 10.08 4.25 -5.27
N VAL A 114 10.43 3.57 -4.18
CA VAL A 114 11.82 3.17 -3.89
C VAL A 114 12.18 1.88 -4.61
N ASP A 115 11.27 0.91 -4.56
CA ASP A 115 11.51 -0.42 -5.08
C ASP A 115 10.19 -1.17 -5.31
N PHE A 116 10.21 -2.15 -6.20
CA PHE A 116 9.06 -3.03 -6.44
C PHE A 116 9.51 -4.45 -6.81
N ASP A 117 8.63 -5.42 -6.60
CA ASP A 117 8.88 -6.81 -6.95
C ASP A 117 7.64 -7.42 -7.62
N ILE A 118 7.87 -8.20 -8.69
CA ILE A 118 6.80 -8.83 -9.48
C ILE A 118 6.85 -10.34 -9.25
N ARG A 119 5.73 -10.90 -8.81
CA ARG A 119 5.55 -12.34 -8.57
C ARG A 119 4.59 -12.93 -9.58
N SER A 120 4.97 -14.08 -10.15
CA SER A 120 4.17 -14.80 -11.13
C SER A 120 4.09 -16.28 -10.78
N LYS A 121 2.87 -16.82 -10.87
CA LYS A 121 2.54 -18.25 -10.84
C LYS A 121 2.35 -18.84 -12.24
N TYR A 122 2.51 -18.02 -13.26
CA TYR A 122 2.19 -18.39 -14.62
C TYR A 122 3.39 -18.22 -15.53
N CYS A 123 3.56 -19.21 -16.40
CA CYS A 123 4.39 -19.09 -17.58
C CYS A 123 3.60 -19.69 -18.75
N HIS A 124 3.48 -18.93 -19.83
CA HIS A 124 2.70 -19.33 -21.00
C HIS A 124 3.28 -20.57 -21.67
N ALA A 125 4.61 -20.63 -21.81
CA ALA A 125 5.30 -21.76 -22.39
C ALA A 125 5.10 -23.03 -21.54
N CYS A 126 5.21 -22.92 -20.20
CA CYS A 126 4.91 -24.02 -19.29
C CYS A 126 3.45 -24.48 -19.39
N HIS A 127 2.51 -23.56 -19.61
CA HIS A 127 1.10 -23.88 -19.76
C HIS A 127 0.82 -24.64 -21.06
N ILE A 128 1.40 -24.20 -22.19
CA ILE A 128 1.31 -24.90 -23.47
C ILE A 128 1.92 -26.30 -23.32
N GLN A 129 3.13 -26.40 -22.74
CA GLN A 129 3.83 -27.67 -22.68
C GLN A 129 3.09 -28.74 -21.86
N LYS A 130 2.38 -28.31 -20.80
CA LYS A 130 1.49 -29.19 -20.02
C LYS A 130 0.32 -29.73 -20.85
N ALA A 131 -0.19 -28.97 -21.81
CA ALA A 131 -1.29 -29.40 -22.67
C ALA A 131 -0.84 -30.44 -23.72
N GLU A 132 0.42 -30.36 -24.15
CA GLU A 132 0.98 -31.22 -25.20
C GLU A 132 1.44 -32.61 -24.72
N SER A 133 1.39 -32.90 -23.41
CA SER A 133 1.63 -34.24 -22.83
C SER A 133 2.95 -34.92 -23.24
N MET A 134 4.09 -34.26 -22.99
CA MET A 134 5.42 -34.87 -23.17
C MET A 134 5.68 -36.03 -22.21
N ASN A 135 6.57 -36.96 -22.61
CA ASN A 135 7.12 -37.94 -21.68
C ASN A 135 8.02 -37.26 -20.62
N ALA A 136 8.28 -37.97 -19.52
CA ALA A 136 8.98 -37.41 -18.36
C ALA A 136 10.42 -36.94 -18.65
N THR A 137 11.13 -37.64 -19.54
CA THR A 137 12.53 -37.34 -19.89
C THR A 137 12.62 -36.05 -20.70
N ASP A 138 11.82 -35.92 -21.75
CA ASP A 138 11.85 -34.74 -22.61
C ASP A 138 11.34 -33.49 -21.87
N LEU A 139 10.38 -33.67 -20.94
CA LEU A 139 9.92 -32.59 -20.07
C LEU A 139 11.03 -32.09 -19.14
N ALA A 140 11.90 -32.96 -18.64
CA ALA A 140 13.02 -32.57 -17.79
C ALA A 140 14.04 -31.73 -18.58
N VAL A 141 14.44 -32.21 -19.77
CA VAL A 141 15.34 -31.48 -20.68
C VAL A 141 14.76 -30.12 -21.06
N TRP A 142 13.46 -30.08 -21.40
CA TRP A 142 12.79 -28.83 -21.74
C TRP A 142 12.77 -27.84 -20.58
N LYS A 143 12.47 -28.31 -19.35
CA LYS A 143 12.46 -27.44 -18.15
C LYS A 143 13.81 -26.84 -17.84
N GLU A 144 14.91 -27.56 -18.09
CA GLU A 144 16.26 -27.05 -17.88
C GLU A 144 16.66 -25.99 -18.92
N GLN A 145 16.16 -26.11 -20.15
CA GLN A 145 16.45 -25.16 -21.23
C GLN A 145 15.49 -23.97 -21.27
N HIS A 146 14.34 -24.10 -20.62
CA HIS A 146 13.28 -23.10 -20.65
C HIS A 146 13.53 -21.96 -19.67
N ASP A 147 13.52 -20.73 -20.18
CA ASP A 147 13.46 -19.54 -19.36
C ASP A 147 12.05 -19.36 -18.74
N CYS A 148 11.89 -19.85 -17.51
CA CYS A 148 10.62 -19.92 -16.83
C CYS A 148 10.26 -18.61 -16.13
N CYS A 149 9.18 -17.97 -16.58
CA CYS A 149 8.68 -16.75 -15.96
C CYS A 149 7.97 -16.97 -14.60
N THR A 150 7.81 -18.21 -14.15
CA THR A 150 7.19 -18.51 -12.85
C THR A 150 8.24 -18.42 -11.74
N ASN A 151 8.09 -17.44 -10.87
CA ASN A 151 8.99 -17.22 -9.74
C ASN A 151 8.32 -17.46 -8.37
N HIS A 152 7.01 -17.74 -8.34
CA HIS A 152 6.24 -18.00 -7.13
C HIS A 152 5.41 -19.29 -7.26
N HIS A 153 5.49 -20.16 -6.24
CA HIS A 153 4.85 -21.48 -6.27
C HIS A 153 3.78 -21.69 -5.19
N LYS A 154 3.59 -20.71 -4.29
CA LYS A 154 2.62 -20.79 -3.19
C LYS A 154 1.26 -20.17 -3.60
N SER A 155 0.44 -19.81 -2.60
CA SER A 155 -0.86 -19.17 -2.80
C SER A 155 -0.71 -17.78 -3.41
N SER A 156 -1.70 -17.29 -4.16
CA SER A 156 -1.62 -15.93 -4.72
C SER A 156 -1.58 -14.85 -3.64
N LYS A 157 -2.19 -15.11 -2.46
CA LYS A 157 -2.12 -14.23 -1.29
C LYS A 157 -0.68 -14.11 -0.74
N SER A 158 0.10 -15.19 -0.76
CA SER A 158 1.48 -15.17 -0.24
C SER A 158 2.48 -14.46 -1.15
N MET A 159 2.08 -14.02 -2.36
CA MET A 159 2.94 -13.20 -3.21
C MET A 159 3.33 -11.90 -2.52
N GLU A 160 2.37 -11.25 -1.85
CA GLU A 160 2.61 -10.01 -1.10
C GLU A 160 3.65 -10.21 0.01
N GLN A 161 3.60 -11.34 0.72
CA GLN A 161 4.57 -11.65 1.79
C GLN A 161 5.96 -11.92 1.21
N ASP A 162 6.03 -12.77 0.17
CA ASP A 162 7.29 -13.11 -0.49
C ASP A 162 7.95 -11.84 -1.08
N SER A 163 7.18 -10.97 -1.74
CA SER A 163 7.69 -9.69 -2.28
C SER A 163 8.22 -8.77 -1.18
N ALA A 164 7.50 -8.65 -0.06
CA ALA A 164 7.98 -7.83 1.07
C ALA A 164 9.34 -8.32 1.57
N VAL A 165 9.49 -9.63 1.78
CA VAL A 165 10.76 -10.21 2.25
C VAL A 165 11.89 -9.96 1.24
N ILE A 166 11.63 -10.10 -0.07
CA ILE A 166 12.62 -9.82 -1.12
C ILE A 166 13.07 -8.36 -1.07
N LEU A 167 12.12 -7.42 -1.02
CA LEU A 167 12.37 -5.99 -1.05
C LEU A 167 13.19 -5.54 0.17
N TRP A 168 12.84 -6.03 1.37
CA TRP A 168 13.57 -5.69 2.59
C TRP A 168 14.99 -6.27 2.59
N ASN A 169 15.17 -7.53 2.18
CA ASN A 169 16.48 -8.19 2.21
C ASN A 169 17.47 -7.61 1.19
N ARG A 170 17.00 -7.05 0.06
CA ARG A 170 17.88 -6.47 -0.97
C ARG A 170 18.12 -4.97 -0.82
N SER A 171 17.36 -4.28 0.03
CA SER A 171 17.34 -2.83 0.16
C SER A 171 18.74 -2.20 0.38
N VAL A 172 19.53 -2.78 1.28
CA VAL A 172 20.89 -2.31 1.58
C VAL A 172 21.83 -2.56 0.41
N ALA A 173 21.84 -3.76 -0.16
CA ALA A 173 22.72 -4.07 -1.27
C ALA A 173 22.40 -3.26 -2.53
N LYS A 174 21.12 -2.99 -2.78
CA LYS A 174 20.64 -2.31 -3.99
C LYS A 174 20.71 -0.78 -3.88
N TYR A 175 20.32 -0.22 -2.73
CA TYR A 175 20.18 1.23 -2.55
C TYR A 175 20.84 1.74 -1.28
N ASN A 176 21.60 0.95 -0.53
CA ASN A 176 22.17 1.38 0.75
C ASN A 176 21.13 2.06 1.67
N PHE A 177 19.93 1.50 1.68
CA PHE A 177 18.81 1.93 2.51
C PHE A 177 18.41 0.80 3.45
N ARG A 178 17.99 1.14 4.67
CA ARG A 178 17.23 0.24 5.54
C ARG A 178 15.81 0.75 5.67
N TYR A 179 14.84 -0.10 5.34
CA TYR A 179 13.42 0.17 5.51
C TYR A 179 13.04 -0.12 6.97
N VAL A 180 13.23 0.86 7.85
CA VAL A 180 13.10 0.68 9.31
C VAL A 180 11.68 0.84 9.82
N GLU A 181 10.84 1.56 9.08
CA GLU A 181 9.42 1.72 9.39
C GLU A 181 8.57 1.30 8.19
N MET A 182 7.57 0.47 8.46
CA MET A 182 6.62 -0.04 7.47
C MET A 182 5.23 0.52 7.78
N LEU A 183 4.77 1.49 6.99
CA LEU A 183 3.37 1.91 6.95
C LEU A 183 2.57 0.88 6.17
N SER A 184 1.65 0.21 6.84
CA SER A 184 0.79 -0.80 6.22
C SER A 184 -0.59 -0.82 6.85
N ASP A 185 -1.48 -1.64 6.29
CA ASP A 185 -2.75 -1.98 6.92
C ASP A 185 -2.54 -2.79 8.22
N GLY A 186 -3.56 -2.81 9.10
CA GLY A 186 -3.47 -3.34 10.46
C GLY A 186 -3.23 -4.84 10.58
N ASP A 187 -3.83 -5.66 9.70
CA ASP A 187 -3.53 -7.09 9.61
C ASP A 187 -2.60 -7.37 8.42
N SER A 188 -1.36 -6.89 8.52
CA SER A 188 -0.35 -7.14 7.49
C SER A 188 0.40 -8.42 7.80
N SER A 189 0.02 -9.49 7.11
CA SER A 189 0.81 -10.73 7.09
C SER A 189 2.18 -10.54 6.43
N ALA A 190 2.34 -9.51 5.58
CA ALA A 190 3.63 -9.11 5.04
C ALA A 190 4.56 -8.54 6.12
N PHE A 191 4.07 -7.68 7.01
CA PHE A 191 4.87 -7.18 8.13
C PHE A 191 5.40 -8.32 9.02
N LYS A 192 4.55 -9.32 9.31
CA LYS A 192 4.99 -10.52 10.06
C LYS A 192 6.12 -11.25 9.34
N ALA A 193 5.99 -11.46 8.03
CA ALA A 193 7.03 -12.11 7.22
C ALA A 193 8.35 -11.33 7.20
N VAL A 194 8.30 -10.00 7.11
CA VAL A 194 9.48 -9.11 7.19
C VAL A 194 10.15 -9.18 8.56
N LEU A 195 9.36 -9.17 9.65
CA LEU A 195 9.92 -9.32 11.00
C LEU A 195 10.64 -10.66 11.18
N GLU A 196 10.05 -11.74 10.68
CA GLU A 196 10.62 -13.09 10.74
C GLU A 196 11.88 -13.22 9.89
N SER A 197 11.97 -12.52 8.76
CA SER A 197 13.14 -12.58 7.88
C SER A 197 14.36 -11.86 8.45
N LYS A 198 14.19 -11.00 9.46
CA LYS A 198 15.26 -10.24 10.13
C LYS A 198 16.24 -9.61 9.12
N PRO A 199 15.74 -8.71 8.24
CA PRO A 199 16.52 -8.19 7.12
C PRO A 199 17.77 -7.40 7.55
N TYR A 200 17.77 -6.87 8.78
CA TYR A 200 18.88 -6.12 9.34
C TYR A 200 19.29 -6.71 10.69
N ALA A 201 20.58 -6.95 10.87
CA ALA A 201 21.11 -7.63 12.06
C ALA A 201 20.98 -6.78 13.35
N ASP A 202 21.06 -5.47 13.20
CA ASP A 202 21.15 -4.50 14.30
C ASP A 202 19.87 -3.67 14.48
N LYS A 203 18.87 -3.83 13.60
CA LYS A 203 17.67 -2.98 13.61
C LYS A 203 16.40 -3.74 13.27
N ALA A 204 15.43 -3.69 14.17
CA ALA A 204 14.09 -4.23 13.94
C ALA A 204 13.24 -3.26 13.12
N VAL A 205 12.33 -3.81 12.32
CA VAL A 205 11.36 -3.02 11.54
C VAL A 205 10.16 -2.69 12.42
N THR A 206 9.79 -1.41 12.50
CA THR A 206 8.62 -0.92 13.24
C THR A 206 7.42 -0.83 12.31
N LYS A 207 6.24 -1.19 12.82
CA LYS A 207 4.98 -1.03 12.08
C LYS A 207 4.36 0.33 12.36
N LEU A 208 3.89 0.99 11.30
CA LEU A 208 3.02 2.14 11.36
C LEU A 208 1.65 1.75 10.79
N ASP A 209 0.57 2.12 11.47
CA ASP A 209 -0.79 1.87 10.98
C ASP A 209 -1.30 3.07 10.18
N CYS A 210 -1.89 2.79 9.02
CA CYS A 210 -2.52 3.84 8.23
C CYS A 210 -3.77 4.41 8.94
N ILE A 211 -4.07 5.69 8.74
CA ILE A 211 -5.25 6.34 9.34
C ILE A 211 -6.56 5.62 8.97
N ASN A 212 -6.60 5.06 7.76
CA ASN A 212 -7.72 4.28 7.27
C ASN A 212 -7.91 2.97 8.05
N HIS A 213 -6.85 2.42 8.62
CA HIS A 213 -6.93 1.25 9.46
C HIS A 213 -7.15 1.62 10.92
N ALA A 214 -6.45 2.64 11.43
CA ALA A 214 -6.61 3.13 12.81
C ALA A 214 -8.08 3.45 13.14
N HIS A 215 -8.80 4.15 12.25
CA HIS A 215 -10.23 4.42 12.49
C HIS A 215 -11.12 3.17 12.39
N LYS A 216 -10.81 2.21 11.51
CA LYS A 216 -11.54 0.92 11.44
C LYS A 216 -11.30 0.08 12.70
N CYS A 217 -10.10 0.10 13.26
CA CYS A 217 -9.79 -0.54 14.54
C CYS A 217 -10.65 0.04 15.66
N MET A 218 -10.79 1.36 15.73
CA MET A 218 -11.69 2.01 16.70
C MET A 218 -13.13 1.50 16.56
N GLY A 219 -13.67 1.49 15.33
CA GLY A 219 -15.01 0.97 15.07
C GLY A 219 -15.20 -0.51 15.44
N THR A 220 -14.16 -1.32 15.26
CA THR A 220 -14.15 -2.75 15.64
C THR A 220 -14.14 -2.90 17.16
N ALA A 221 -13.30 -2.14 17.85
CA ALA A 221 -13.21 -2.13 19.30
C ALA A 221 -14.52 -1.70 19.96
N LEU A 222 -15.18 -0.65 19.44
CA LEU A 222 -16.48 -0.18 19.94
C LEU A 222 -17.57 -1.25 19.79
N ARG A 223 -17.64 -1.91 18.64
CA ARG A 223 -18.62 -3.00 18.41
C ARG A 223 -18.35 -4.21 19.30
N LYS A 224 -17.07 -4.56 19.51
CA LYS A 224 -16.67 -5.61 20.44
C LYS A 224 -17.09 -5.27 21.87
N LEU A 225 -16.81 -4.05 22.32
CA LEU A 225 -17.20 -3.55 23.64
C LEU A 225 -18.73 -3.55 23.81
N ALA A 226 -19.48 -3.11 22.80
CA ALA A 226 -20.95 -3.11 22.82
C ALA A 226 -21.51 -4.51 23.07
N LYS A 227 -20.87 -5.55 22.52
CA LYS A 227 -21.27 -6.94 22.68
C LYS A 227 -20.82 -7.53 24.02
N GLU A 228 -19.55 -7.37 24.37
CA GLU A 228 -18.94 -7.99 25.56
C GLU A 228 -19.42 -7.35 26.87
N SER A 229 -19.68 -6.05 26.86
CA SER A 229 -20.17 -5.31 28.04
C SER A 229 -21.68 -5.11 28.02
N HIS A 230 -22.41 -5.76 27.11
CA HIS A 230 -23.87 -5.65 26.97
C HIS A 230 -24.39 -4.19 26.84
N LEU A 231 -23.58 -3.29 26.26
CA LEU A 231 -23.92 -1.88 26.04
C LEU A 231 -24.71 -1.66 24.73
N GLY A 232 -24.71 -2.63 23.83
CA GLY A 232 -25.46 -2.59 22.58
C GLY A 232 -26.98 -2.79 22.76
N GLY A 233 -27.69 -2.90 21.63
CA GLY A 233 -29.13 -3.15 21.60
C GLY A 233 -29.96 -1.93 21.18
N ARG A 234 -31.27 -1.99 21.40
CA ARG A 234 -32.22 -0.91 21.09
C ARG A 234 -32.51 -0.11 22.36
N GLY A 235 -32.60 1.21 22.24
CA GLY A 235 -32.98 2.10 23.33
C GLY A 235 -32.02 3.29 23.49
N ILE A 236 -32.49 4.30 24.22
CA ILE A 236 -31.71 5.50 24.56
C ILE A 236 -30.52 5.09 25.43
N GLY A 237 -29.37 5.73 25.20
CA GLY A 237 -28.13 5.45 25.93
C GLY A 237 -27.39 4.17 25.51
N ARG A 238 -27.89 3.44 24.50
CA ARG A 238 -27.21 2.24 23.97
C ARG A 238 -26.12 2.59 22.96
N LEU A 239 -25.02 1.84 23.00
CA LEU A 239 -23.95 1.90 22.00
C LEU A 239 -24.40 1.14 20.74
N THR A 240 -25.30 1.77 19.98
CA THR A 240 -25.84 1.22 18.73
C THR A 240 -24.79 1.20 17.63
N GLU A 241 -25.03 0.43 16.57
CA GLU A 241 -24.14 0.41 15.40
C GLU A 241 -23.94 1.79 14.78
N LYS A 242 -25.02 2.59 14.67
CA LYS A 242 -24.95 3.98 14.21
C LYS A 242 -24.07 4.87 15.11
N LYS A 243 -24.11 4.66 16.43
CA LYS A 243 -23.27 5.41 17.37
C LYS A 243 -21.81 4.99 17.27
N CYS A 244 -21.53 3.69 17.06
CA CYS A 244 -20.18 3.20 16.74
C CYS A 244 -19.64 3.84 15.46
N ASP A 245 -20.45 3.91 14.39
CA ASP A 245 -20.06 4.56 13.13
C ASP A 245 -19.80 6.06 13.32
N SER A 246 -20.66 6.75 14.07
CA SER A 246 -20.49 8.17 14.40
C SER A 246 -19.19 8.42 15.17
N LEU A 247 -18.91 7.67 16.24
CA LEU A 247 -17.67 7.76 17.01
C LEU A 247 -16.43 7.41 16.17
N GLN A 248 -16.53 6.40 15.30
CA GLN A 248 -15.48 6.03 14.36
C GLN A 248 -15.18 7.18 13.38
N ASN A 249 -16.20 7.88 12.88
CA ASN A 249 -16.04 9.03 12.00
C ASN A 249 -15.46 10.25 12.73
N PHE A 250 -15.92 10.53 13.96
CA PHE A 250 -15.32 11.57 14.81
C PHE A 250 -13.85 11.31 15.06
N TYR A 251 -13.48 10.06 15.37
CA TYR A 251 -12.08 9.68 15.56
C TYR A 251 -11.23 9.94 14.31
N ARG A 252 -11.75 9.60 13.11
CA ARG A 252 -11.05 9.88 11.85
C ARG A 252 -10.89 11.38 11.60
N GLY A 253 -11.96 12.17 11.76
CA GLY A 253 -11.94 13.62 11.58
C GLY A 253 -11.00 14.31 12.56
N ALA A 254 -11.05 13.93 13.84
CA ALA A 254 -10.18 14.46 14.89
C ALA A 254 -8.69 14.28 14.58
N ILE A 255 -8.30 13.18 13.92
CA ILE A 255 -6.92 12.99 13.46
C ILE A 255 -6.64 13.91 12.28
N ILE A 256 -7.42 13.83 11.19
CA ILE A 256 -7.15 14.55 9.93
C ILE A 256 -7.10 16.07 10.14
N ASP A 257 -8.09 16.61 10.84
CA ASP A 257 -8.29 18.05 10.97
C ASP A 257 -7.23 18.71 11.86
N ASN A 258 -6.46 17.91 12.60
CA ASN A 258 -5.46 18.38 13.56
C ASN A 258 -4.03 17.96 13.23
N ILE A 259 -3.75 17.36 12.06
CA ILE A 259 -2.37 17.09 11.63
C ILE A 259 -1.59 18.40 11.51
N PRO A 260 -0.34 18.49 12.02
CA PRO A 260 0.46 17.45 12.71
C PRO A 260 0.42 17.51 14.26
N ASP A 261 -0.49 18.29 14.86
CA ASP A 261 -0.54 18.57 16.30
C ASP A 261 -1.22 17.44 17.10
N VAL A 262 -0.39 16.56 17.68
CA VAL A 262 -0.83 15.41 18.49
C VAL A 262 -1.68 15.81 19.70
N SER A 263 -1.37 16.95 20.33
CA SER A 263 -2.13 17.43 21.49
C SER A 263 -3.55 17.85 21.07
N LYS A 264 -3.69 18.58 19.95
CA LYS A 264 -4.99 18.92 19.39
C LYS A 264 -5.76 17.70 18.91
N MET A 265 -5.11 16.73 18.26
CA MET A 265 -5.74 15.46 17.88
C MET A 265 -6.35 14.77 19.10
N ARG A 266 -5.57 14.61 20.17
CA ARG A 266 -6.04 13.97 21.41
C ARG A 266 -7.25 14.71 21.98
N ASN A 267 -7.20 16.04 22.05
CA ASN A 267 -8.30 16.85 22.56
C ASN A 267 -9.57 16.70 21.69
N ALA A 268 -9.42 16.72 20.37
CA ALA A 268 -10.54 16.54 19.44
C ALA A 268 -11.15 15.13 19.52
N VAL A 269 -10.34 14.09 19.73
CA VAL A 269 -10.83 12.71 19.97
C VAL A 269 -11.70 12.66 21.22
N TRP A 270 -11.24 13.27 22.32
CA TRP A 270 -12.03 13.35 23.55
C TRP A 270 -13.29 14.20 23.39
N ALA A 271 -13.22 15.31 22.64
CA ALA A 271 -14.38 16.13 22.33
C ALA A 271 -15.49 15.34 21.63
N GLY A 272 -15.15 14.49 20.65
CA GLY A 272 -16.13 13.62 19.98
C GLY A 272 -16.80 12.63 20.92
N LEU A 273 -16.05 12.08 21.89
CA LEU A 273 -16.61 11.20 22.92
C LEU A 273 -17.53 11.96 23.88
N TYR A 274 -17.08 13.09 24.44
CA TYR A 274 -17.90 13.90 25.35
C TYR A 274 -19.16 14.41 24.68
N HIS A 275 -19.06 14.91 23.45
CA HIS A 275 -20.23 15.26 22.65
C HIS A 275 -21.21 14.09 22.54
N SER A 276 -20.71 12.89 22.27
CA SER A 276 -21.55 11.69 22.13
C SER A 276 -22.21 11.22 23.43
N MET A 277 -21.67 11.62 24.58
CA MET A 277 -22.22 11.36 25.92
C MET A 277 -23.19 12.46 26.40
N SER A 278 -23.28 13.58 25.68
CA SER A 278 -24.16 14.68 26.06
C SER A 278 -25.63 14.28 25.99
N THR A 279 -26.42 14.82 26.91
CA THR A 279 -27.87 14.64 26.98
C THR A 279 -28.54 16.01 27.09
N ASP A 280 -29.87 16.06 26.98
CA ASP A 280 -30.64 17.30 27.13
C ASP A 280 -30.52 17.90 28.54
N THR A 281 -30.13 17.11 29.55
CA THR A 281 -29.96 17.57 30.94
C THR A 281 -28.49 17.74 31.35
N GLU A 282 -27.57 17.04 30.69
CA GLU A 282 -26.13 17.07 30.97
C GLU A 282 -25.35 17.35 29.68
N HIS A 283 -24.99 18.63 29.49
CA HIS A 283 -24.26 19.10 28.33
C HIS A 283 -22.75 18.90 28.48
N HIS A 284 -22.12 18.15 27.56
CA HIS A 284 -20.68 17.92 27.55
C HIS A 284 -20.00 18.52 26.31
N HIS A 285 -20.41 19.73 25.90
CA HIS A 285 -19.91 20.41 24.70
C HIS A 285 -18.64 21.25 24.90
N ARG A 286 -18.11 21.33 26.13
CA ARG A 286 -16.98 22.22 26.49
C ARG A 286 -15.72 22.02 25.65
N GLN A 287 -15.48 20.80 25.18
CA GLN A 287 -14.31 20.46 24.37
C GLN A 287 -14.58 20.48 22.87
N CYS A 288 -15.83 20.69 22.46
CA CYS A 288 -16.17 20.84 21.04
C CYS A 288 -15.55 22.13 20.47
N PRO A 289 -15.24 22.18 19.17
CA PRO A 289 -14.77 23.39 18.53
C PRO A 289 -15.74 24.55 18.75
N LEU A 290 -15.20 25.76 18.94
CA LEU A 290 -15.99 26.98 19.09
C LEU A 290 -16.26 27.60 17.72
N GLY A 291 -17.29 28.45 17.66
CA GLY A 291 -17.59 29.28 16.49
C GLY A 291 -18.68 28.73 15.58
N GLU A 292 -19.10 29.57 14.63
CA GLU A 292 -20.19 29.29 13.69
C GLU A 292 -19.92 28.09 12.77
N ASN A 293 -18.65 27.75 12.57
CA ASN A 293 -18.22 26.61 11.75
C ASN A 293 -18.01 25.33 12.59
N SER A 294 -18.42 25.32 13.86
CA SER A 294 -18.34 24.12 14.69
C SER A 294 -19.25 23.03 14.15
N TRP A 295 -18.74 21.79 14.10
CA TRP A 295 -19.58 20.63 13.85
C TRP A 295 -20.54 20.33 15.02
N CYS A 296 -20.32 20.93 16.19
CA CYS A 296 -21.19 20.80 17.34
C CYS A 296 -22.26 21.90 17.29
N TRP A 297 -23.52 21.50 17.03
CA TRP A 297 -24.64 22.44 16.94
C TRP A 297 -24.78 23.33 18.18
N TYR A 298 -24.52 22.81 19.39
CA TYR A 298 -24.55 23.58 20.63
C TYR A 298 -23.57 24.77 20.59
N GLN A 299 -22.32 24.51 20.19
CA GLN A 299 -21.30 25.56 20.10
C GLN A 299 -21.59 26.54 18.96
N GLN A 300 -22.17 26.06 17.87
CA GLN A 300 -22.63 26.91 16.78
C GLN A 300 -23.77 27.84 17.23
N ALA A 301 -24.78 27.32 17.93
CA ALA A 301 -25.90 28.10 18.48
C ALA A 301 -25.40 29.15 19.48
N VAL A 302 -24.51 28.77 20.41
CA VAL A 302 -23.88 29.72 21.34
C VAL A 302 -23.13 30.83 20.59
N SER A 303 -22.38 30.48 19.54
CA SER A 303 -21.65 31.47 18.74
C SER A 303 -22.56 32.42 17.97
N LEU A 304 -23.73 31.96 17.54
CA LEU A 304 -24.73 32.73 16.80
C LEU A 304 -25.70 33.51 17.72
N GLY A 305 -25.53 33.40 19.04
CA GLY A 305 -26.46 34.00 20.02
C GLY A 305 -27.85 33.36 20.03
N GLN A 306 -27.96 32.11 19.56
CA GLN A 306 -29.18 31.32 19.56
C GLN A 306 -29.29 30.48 20.83
N ASP A 307 -30.51 30.15 21.25
CA ASP A 307 -30.76 29.23 22.37
C ASP A 307 -30.41 27.79 21.96
N PRO A 308 -29.36 27.18 22.51
CA PRO A 308 -28.92 25.83 22.13
C PRO A 308 -29.95 24.74 22.45
N ASP A 309 -30.84 25.00 23.43
CA ASP A 309 -31.83 24.05 23.93
C ASP A 309 -33.15 24.10 23.12
N SER A 310 -33.29 25.08 22.21
CA SER A 310 -34.47 25.26 21.35
C SER A 310 -34.50 24.30 20.14
N ALA A 311 -33.36 23.73 19.76
CA ALA A 311 -33.24 22.74 18.69
C ALA A 311 -33.29 21.33 19.32
N GLY A 312 -34.47 20.72 19.32
CA GLY A 312 -34.71 19.44 20.00
C GLY A 312 -33.72 18.32 19.65
N ALA A 313 -33.17 17.74 20.72
CA ALA A 313 -32.60 16.41 20.96
C ALA A 313 -31.52 15.81 20.02
N HIS A 314 -30.45 15.32 20.67
CA HIS A 314 -29.39 14.43 20.17
C HIS A 314 -29.84 13.03 19.72
#